data_AF-A0A4R8K9Z5-F1
#
_entry.id   AF-A0A4R8K9Z5-F1
#
_cell.length_a   1.000
_cell.length_b   1.000
_cell.length_c   1.000
_cell.angle_alpha   90.00
_cell.angle_beta   90.00
_cell.angle_gamma   90.00
#
_symmetry.space_group_name_H-M   'P 1'
#
loop_
_entity.id
_entity.type
_entity.pdbx_description
1 polymer ?
#
loop_
_entity_poly.entity_id
_entity_poly.type
_entity_poly.pdbx_seq_one_letter_code
_entity_poly.pdbx_strand_id
1 'polypeptide(L)'
;MSIRFDAADAHWRVTPLPGFSAAQKDWLTRGGSLTAHLRALGAVAVRVTHEGVALPWADERAALGLVSRAPVWVREVALSVDGVPFVAAHSVAPLAASAGVWQAMRRLRTRPLAELLYSDSSVARSSLVSRRLTARHPLHGLAAREIEGLPPHALVARRSVFERHGAPLMVTECMLPALWTHLATLSGASRSDEWLAHPRVREHGRPLEHTASRAHPAMRASDEGSR
;
A
#
# COMPACT_ATOMS: atom_id res chain seq x y z
N MET A 1 14.11 -15.50 1.68
CA MET A 1 15.00 -14.34 1.84
C MET A 1 14.45 -13.48 2.97
N SER A 2 15.33 -12.97 3.85
CA SER A 2 14.92 -11.95 4.83
C SER A 2 14.98 -10.58 4.16
N ILE A 3 14.02 -9.70 4.45
CA ILE A 3 14.02 -8.34 3.94
C ILE A 3 14.85 -7.44 4.85
N ARG A 4 15.69 -6.57 4.28
CA ARG A 4 16.59 -5.67 5.02
C ARG A 4 15.94 -4.35 5.42
N PHE A 5 14.85 -3.99 4.75
CA PHE A 5 14.16 -2.72 4.93
C PHE A 5 12.92 -2.89 5.80
N ASP A 6 12.72 -1.96 6.72
CA ASP A 6 11.53 -1.91 7.58
C ASP A 6 10.68 -0.70 7.20
N ALA A 7 9.39 -0.94 6.99
CA ALA A 7 8.42 0.11 6.76
C ALA A 7 7.95 0.74 8.08
N ALA A 8 8.17 0.06 9.21
CA ALA A 8 7.71 0.48 10.52
C ALA A 8 8.58 1.60 11.11
N ASP A 9 7.91 2.50 11.85
CA ASP A 9 8.55 3.47 12.73
C ASP A 9 7.59 3.85 13.87
N ALA A 10 7.88 4.93 14.59
CA ALA A 10 7.04 5.42 15.68
C ALA A 10 5.60 5.79 15.26
N HIS A 11 5.35 6.04 13.98
CA HIS A 11 4.09 6.47 13.41
C HIS A 11 3.45 5.43 12.47
N TRP A 12 4.27 4.66 11.76
CA TRP A 12 3.89 3.56 10.89
C TRP A 12 3.97 2.25 11.66
N ARG A 13 2.81 1.71 12.07
CA ARG A 13 2.73 0.61 13.03
C ARG A 13 2.27 -0.68 12.39
N VAL A 14 2.91 -1.80 12.75
CA VAL A 14 2.49 -3.15 12.34
C VAL A 14 1.07 -3.44 12.86
N THR A 15 0.85 -3.24 14.16
CA THR A 15 -0.49 -3.35 14.75
C THR A 15 -1.27 -2.05 14.50
N PRO A 16 -2.42 -2.11 13.79
CA PRO A 16 -3.22 -0.92 13.54
C PRO A 16 -3.73 -0.27 14.83
N LEU A 17 -4.01 1.03 14.79
CA LEU A 17 -4.48 1.76 15.95
C LEU A 17 -5.80 1.17 16.49
N PRO A 18 -6.00 1.11 17.83
CA PRO A 18 -7.23 0.58 18.41
C PRO A 18 -8.50 1.27 17.89
N GLY A 19 -8.41 2.59 17.65
CA GLY A 19 -9.52 3.41 17.15
C GLY A 19 -9.88 3.21 15.68
N PHE A 20 -9.21 2.33 14.93
CA PHE A 20 -9.66 1.96 13.59
C PHE A 20 -10.85 1.00 13.64
N SER A 21 -11.78 1.17 12.69
CA SER A 21 -12.92 0.26 12.52
C SER A 21 -12.47 -1.14 12.08
N ALA A 22 -13.37 -2.13 12.16
CA ALA A 22 -13.06 -3.49 11.72
C ALA A 22 -12.67 -3.54 10.22
N ALA A 23 -13.43 -2.86 9.37
CA ALA A 23 -13.12 -2.75 7.93
C ALA A 23 -11.77 -2.05 7.68
N GLN A 24 -11.46 -1.00 8.44
CA GLN A 24 -10.16 -0.34 8.34
C GLN A 24 -9.02 -1.28 8.75
N LYS A 25 -9.15 -1.97 9.88
CA LYS A 25 -8.14 -2.92 10.36
C LYS A 25 -7.86 -4.01 9.32
N ASP A 26 -8.92 -4.61 8.78
CA ASP A 26 -8.84 -5.61 7.72
C ASP A 26 -8.12 -5.05 6.48
N TRP A 27 -8.62 -3.99 5.86
CA TRP A 27 -8.01 -3.44 4.64
C TRP A 27 -6.58 -2.94 4.82
N LEU A 28 -6.21 -2.46 6.02
CA LEU A 28 -4.86 -2.01 6.32
C LEU A 28 -3.87 -3.17 6.51
N THR A 29 -4.32 -4.34 6.95
CA THR A 29 -3.46 -5.52 7.18
C THR A 29 -3.60 -6.59 6.10
N ARG A 30 -4.59 -6.47 5.21
CA ARG A 30 -4.88 -7.45 4.17
C ARG A 30 -3.67 -7.64 3.25
N GLY A 31 -3.14 -8.87 3.26
CA GLY A 31 -2.04 -9.31 2.41
C GLY A 31 -2.39 -9.31 0.92
N GLY A 32 -1.44 -9.72 0.09
CA GLY A 32 -1.64 -9.73 -1.36
C GLY A 32 -1.77 -8.33 -1.98
N SER A 33 -2.19 -8.29 -3.24
CA SER A 33 -2.32 -7.08 -4.05
C SER A 33 -3.58 -6.28 -3.70
N LEU A 34 -3.43 -4.98 -3.39
CA LEU A 34 -4.58 -4.09 -3.18
C LEU A 34 -5.48 -4.02 -4.42
N THR A 35 -4.87 -3.99 -5.61
CA THR A 35 -5.60 -3.98 -6.89
C THR A 35 -6.43 -5.26 -7.06
N ALA A 36 -5.95 -6.42 -6.61
CA ALA A 36 -6.73 -7.64 -6.65
C ALA A 36 -7.96 -7.57 -5.73
N HIS A 37 -7.79 -7.04 -4.51
CA HIS A 37 -8.91 -6.83 -3.59
C HIS A 37 -9.92 -5.81 -4.12
N LEU A 38 -9.46 -4.73 -4.75
CA LEU A 38 -10.35 -3.74 -5.37
C LEU A 38 -11.12 -4.32 -6.57
N ARG A 39 -10.53 -5.22 -7.35
CA ARG A 39 -11.22 -5.90 -8.47
C ARG A 39 -12.40 -6.76 -8.01
N ALA A 40 -12.39 -7.22 -6.76
CA ALA A 40 -13.53 -7.93 -6.19
C ALA A 40 -14.71 -6.98 -5.86
N LEU A 41 -14.49 -5.67 -5.87
CA LEU A 41 -15.53 -4.66 -5.62
C LEU A 41 -16.13 -4.07 -6.90
N GLY A 42 -15.47 -4.24 -8.06
CA GLY A 42 -15.92 -3.67 -9.34
C GLY A 42 -14.78 -3.49 -10.34
N ALA A 43 -15.05 -2.76 -11.42
CA ALA A 43 -14.06 -2.53 -12.49
C ALA A 43 -12.98 -1.54 -12.03
N VAL A 44 -11.73 -2.00 -11.96
CA VAL A 44 -10.61 -1.17 -11.49
C VAL A 44 -9.93 -0.42 -12.64
N ALA A 45 -9.78 0.89 -12.45
CA ALA A 45 -8.98 1.75 -13.32
C ALA A 45 -7.81 2.39 -12.54
N VAL A 46 -6.67 2.54 -13.22
CA VAL A 46 -5.48 3.23 -12.68
C VAL A 46 -5.29 4.54 -13.45
N ARG A 47 -5.32 5.67 -12.73
CA ARG A 47 -4.96 6.99 -13.26
C ARG A 47 -3.61 7.41 -12.68
N VAL A 48 -2.63 7.70 -13.54
CA VAL A 48 -1.34 8.25 -13.11
C VAL A 48 -1.51 9.75 -12.87
N THR A 49 -1.24 10.20 -11.65
CA THR A 49 -1.36 11.61 -11.24
C THR A 49 0.00 12.32 -11.28
N HIS A 50 1.08 11.58 -11.03
CA HIS A 50 2.44 12.07 -11.16
C HIS A 50 3.41 10.91 -11.42
N GLU A 51 4.43 11.15 -12.25
CA GLU A 51 5.53 10.20 -12.44
C GLU A 51 6.80 10.96 -12.82
N GLY A 52 7.89 10.76 -12.07
CA GLY A 52 9.13 11.51 -12.32
C GLY A 52 10.19 11.36 -11.24
N VAL A 53 11.29 12.09 -11.41
CA VAL A 53 12.37 12.17 -10.42
C VAL A 53 12.00 13.20 -9.36
N ALA A 54 12.13 12.84 -8.09
CA ALA A 54 11.93 13.76 -6.96
C ALA A 54 12.86 13.43 -5.79
N LEU A 55 12.68 14.16 -4.68
CA LEU A 55 13.30 13.83 -3.41
C LEU A 55 12.32 13.02 -2.54
N PRO A 56 12.79 12.00 -1.80
CA PRO A 56 11.97 11.21 -0.90
C PRO A 56 11.46 12.05 0.28
N TRP A 57 10.25 11.76 0.77
CA TRP A 57 9.77 12.36 2.02
C TRP A 57 10.59 11.86 3.22
N ALA A 58 10.41 12.52 4.36
CA ALA A 58 11.27 12.32 5.52
C ALA A 58 11.25 10.91 6.09
N ASP A 59 10.05 10.32 6.18
CA ASP A 59 9.84 8.97 6.67
C ASP A 59 10.27 7.91 5.64
N GLU A 60 10.25 8.24 4.35
CA GLU A 60 10.68 7.34 3.27
C GLU A 60 12.18 7.12 3.28
N ARG A 61 12.95 8.18 3.58
CA ARG A 61 14.42 8.07 3.66
C ARG A 61 14.85 7.04 4.69
N ALA A 62 14.22 7.08 5.87
CA ALA A 62 14.52 6.14 6.95
C ALA A 62 14.14 4.71 6.55
N ALA A 63 12.91 4.52 6.06
CA ALA A 63 12.41 3.19 5.65
C ALA A 63 13.24 2.55 4.51
N LEU A 64 13.79 3.38 3.61
CA LEU A 64 14.58 2.93 2.47
C LEU A 64 16.10 2.95 2.70
N GLY A 65 16.58 3.34 3.88
CA GLY A 65 18.01 3.45 4.16
C GLY A 65 18.74 4.42 3.21
N LEU A 66 18.07 5.50 2.80
CA LEU A 66 18.61 6.46 1.84
C LEU A 66 19.52 7.48 2.52
N VAL A 67 20.63 7.81 1.86
CA VAL A 67 21.43 8.97 2.24
C VAL A 67 20.66 10.27 2.00
N SER A 68 21.04 11.32 2.74
CA SER A 68 20.38 12.63 2.63
C SER A 68 20.38 13.14 1.19
N ARG A 69 19.22 13.64 0.73
CA ARG A 69 18.99 14.20 -0.61
C ARG A 69 19.25 13.24 -1.79
N ALA A 70 19.31 11.92 -1.56
CA ALA A 70 19.36 10.96 -2.65
C ALA A 70 18.07 11.03 -3.50
N PRO A 71 18.15 11.19 -4.83
CA PRO A 71 16.98 11.25 -5.67
C PRO A 71 16.30 9.88 -5.77
N VAL A 72 14.98 9.92 -5.90
CA VAL A 72 14.12 8.76 -6.11
C VAL A 72 13.30 8.93 -7.38
N TRP A 73 12.89 7.81 -7.96
CA TRP A 73 11.80 7.78 -8.91
C TRP A 73 10.48 7.66 -8.14
N VAL A 74 9.56 8.57 -8.39
CA VAL A 74 8.23 8.62 -7.80
C VAL A 74 7.20 8.24 -8.85
N ARG A 75 6.21 7.45 -8.44
CA ARG A 75 4.98 7.22 -9.19
C ARG A 75 3.78 7.35 -8.26
N GLU A 76 2.90 8.26 -8.61
CA GLU A 76 1.65 8.53 -7.90
C GLU A 76 0.47 8.14 -8.77
N VAL A 77 -0.50 7.44 -8.18
CA VAL A 77 -1.68 6.97 -8.89
C VAL A 77 -2.93 7.11 -8.03
N ALA A 78 -4.07 7.31 -8.68
CA ALA A 78 -5.39 7.05 -8.12
C ALA A 78 -5.92 5.71 -8.65
N LEU A 79 -6.39 4.86 -7.75
CA LEU A 79 -7.10 3.63 -8.07
C LEU A 79 -8.60 3.90 -7.90
N SER A 80 -9.34 3.77 -8.99
CA SER A 80 -10.80 3.91 -8.99
C SER A 80 -11.47 2.56 -9.17
N VAL A 81 -12.61 2.37 -8.52
CA VAL A 81 -13.55 1.26 -8.77
C VAL A 81 -14.80 1.87 -9.36
N ASP A 82 -15.20 1.40 -10.54
CA ASP A 82 -16.38 1.89 -11.28
C ASP A 82 -16.38 3.43 -11.42
N GLY A 83 -15.21 3.99 -11.71
CA GLY A 83 -14.98 5.44 -11.86
C GLY A 83 -14.74 6.21 -10.57
N VAL A 84 -15.03 5.63 -9.39
CA VAL A 84 -14.92 6.33 -8.10
C VAL A 84 -13.55 6.07 -7.45
N PRO A 85 -12.76 7.11 -7.10
CA PRO A 85 -11.45 6.95 -6.46
C PRO A 85 -11.57 6.31 -5.07
N PHE A 86 -10.94 5.15 -4.88
CA PHE A 86 -10.91 4.43 -3.60
C PHE A 86 -9.57 4.53 -2.90
N VAL A 87 -8.48 4.68 -3.65
CA VAL A 87 -7.12 4.72 -3.11
C VAL A 87 -6.28 5.74 -3.86
N ALA A 88 -5.54 6.55 -3.11
CA ALA A 88 -4.43 7.33 -3.66
C ALA A 88 -3.11 6.69 -3.20
N ALA A 89 -2.24 6.35 -4.14
CA ALA A 89 -1.00 5.61 -3.86
C ALA A 89 0.23 6.37 -4.31
N HIS A 90 1.29 6.29 -3.52
CA HIS A 90 2.60 6.89 -3.74
C HIS A 90 3.66 5.79 -3.64
N SER A 91 4.40 5.59 -4.72
CA SER A 91 5.44 4.57 -4.83
C SER A 91 6.78 5.21 -5.11
N VAL A 92 7.82 4.75 -4.41
CA VAL A 92 9.18 5.31 -4.51
C VAL A 92 10.24 4.22 -4.62
N ALA A 93 11.23 4.46 -5.47
CA ALA A 93 12.42 3.63 -5.58
C ALA A 93 13.67 4.52 -5.71
N PRO A 94 14.83 4.14 -5.15
CA PRO A 94 16.09 4.84 -5.41
C PRO A 94 16.29 5.04 -6.91
N LEU A 95 16.75 6.21 -7.35
CA LEU A 95 16.83 6.52 -8.78
C LEU A 95 17.63 5.48 -9.58
N ALA A 96 18.79 5.05 -9.05
CA ALA A 96 19.60 4.00 -9.66
C ALA A 96 18.85 2.66 -9.75
N ALA A 97 18.12 2.29 -8.71
CA ALA A 97 17.30 1.07 -8.70
C ALA A 97 16.15 1.14 -9.73
N SER A 98 15.55 2.32 -9.91
CA SER A 98 14.51 2.56 -10.92
C SER A 98 15.02 2.46 -12.37
N ALA A 99 16.32 2.60 -12.59
CA ALA A 99 16.96 2.38 -13.89
C ALA A 99 17.46 0.93 -14.07
N GLY A 100 17.65 0.20 -12.97
CA GLY A 100 18.13 -1.18 -12.93
C GLY A 100 17.02 -2.17 -12.53
N VAL A 101 17.10 -2.72 -11.32
CA VAL A 101 16.22 -3.80 -10.82
C VAL A 101 14.72 -3.47 -10.97
N TRP A 102 14.35 -2.21 -10.74
CA TRP A 102 12.99 -1.70 -10.83
C TRP A 102 12.68 -0.96 -12.15
N GLN A 103 13.45 -1.18 -13.22
CA GLN A 103 13.23 -0.53 -14.52
C GLN A 103 11.83 -0.72 -15.12
N ALA A 104 11.16 -1.82 -14.78
CA ALA A 104 9.80 -2.09 -15.23
C ALA A 104 8.78 -1.09 -14.64
N MET A 105 9.05 -0.52 -13.45
CA MET A 105 8.21 0.49 -12.82
C MET A 105 8.01 1.72 -13.73
N ARG A 106 9.07 2.13 -14.44
CA ARG A 106 9.06 3.27 -15.38
C ARG A 106 8.29 2.98 -16.69
N ARG A 107 7.88 1.72 -16.91
CA ARG A 107 7.18 1.25 -18.12
C ARG A 107 5.78 0.74 -17.81
N LEU A 108 5.26 1.02 -16.61
CA LEU A 108 3.94 0.57 -16.20
C LEU A 108 2.83 1.26 -16.99
N ARG A 109 3.00 2.53 -17.39
CA ARG A 109 1.93 3.32 -18.03
C ARG A 109 0.68 3.32 -17.13
N THR A 110 -0.42 2.71 -17.55
CA THR A 110 -1.65 2.55 -16.76
C THR A 110 -1.76 1.18 -16.09
N ARG A 111 -0.73 0.34 -16.18
CA ARG A 111 -0.70 -0.95 -15.48
C ARG A 111 -0.48 -0.76 -13.97
N PRO A 112 -1.18 -1.51 -13.12
CA PRO A 112 -0.93 -1.56 -11.69
C PRO A 112 0.49 -2.01 -11.36
N LEU A 113 1.13 -1.34 -10.40
CA LEU A 113 2.44 -1.75 -9.88
C LEU A 113 2.41 -3.17 -9.29
N ALA A 114 1.26 -3.63 -8.79
CA ALA A 114 1.11 -4.99 -8.27
C ALA A 114 1.45 -6.08 -9.29
N GLU A 115 1.26 -5.84 -10.59
CA GLU A 115 1.67 -6.79 -11.63
C GLU A 115 3.18 -7.01 -11.63
N LEU A 116 3.97 -5.98 -11.33
CA LEU A 116 5.43 -6.10 -11.16
C LEU A 116 5.81 -6.77 -9.84
N LEU A 117 5.09 -6.47 -8.76
CA LEU A 117 5.49 -6.87 -7.41
C LEU A 117 5.12 -8.31 -7.03
N TYR A 118 4.05 -8.85 -7.61
CA TYR A 118 3.51 -10.16 -7.23
C TYR A 118 3.68 -11.25 -8.31
N SER A 119 4.17 -10.90 -9.51
CA SER A 119 4.47 -11.88 -10.55
C SER A 119 5.88 -12.48 -10.44
N ASP A 120 6.75 -11.88 -9.63
CA ASP A 120 8.15 -12.26 -9.48
C ASP A 120 8.42 -12.80 -8.08
N SER A 121 8.75 -14.09 -7.99
CA SER A 121 9.04 -14.78 -6.72
C SER A 121 10.35 -14.36 -6.06
N SER A 122 11.21 -13.61 -6.76
CA SER A 122 12.42 -13.01 -6.18
C SER A 122 12.14 -11.76 -5.35
N VAL A 123 10.90 -11.25 -5.38
CA VAL A 123 10.48 -10.08 -4.62
C VAL A 123 10.08 -10.49 -3.20
N ALA A 124 10.79 -9.98 -2.21
CA ALA A 124 10.43 -10.05 -0.80
C ALA A 124 9.64 -8.81 -0.39
N ARG A 125 8.84 -8.92 0.68
CA ARG A 125 8.01 -7.83 1.19
C ARG A 125 8.13 -7.71 2.71
N SER A 126 8.23 -6.48 3.20
CA SER A 126 8.18 -6.14 4.62
C SER A 126 6.78 -6.41 5.20
N SER A 127 6.66 -6.33 6.51
CA SER A 127 5.36 -6.18 7.15
C SER A 127 4.57 -5.03 6.52
N LEU A 128 3.26 -5.23 6.39
CA LEU A 128 2.33 -4.13 6.22
C LEU A 128 2.28 -3.34 7.52
N VAL A 129 2.41 -2.04 7.40
CA VAL A 129 2.28 -1.11 8.52
C VAL A 129 1.24 -0.06 8.17
N SER A 130 0.58 0.50 9.18
CA SER A 130 -0.50 1.45 9.00
C SER A 130 -0.31 2.70 9.82
N ARG A 131 -0.88 3.80 9.34
CA ARG A 131 -0.83 5.11 9.97
C ARG A 131 -2.12 5.88 9.72
N ARG A 132 -2.48 6.71 10.70
CA ARG A 132 -3.45 7.79 10.52
C ARG A 132 -2.72 9.04 10.06
N LEU A 133 -3.06 9.53 8.88
CA LEU A 133 -2.48 10.71 8.25
C LEU A 133 -3.31 11.93 8.60
N THR A 134 -2.66 13.06 8.81
CA THR A 134 -3.28 14.39 8.88
C THR A 134 -2.70 15.27 7.77
N ALA A 135 -3.23 16.48 7.62
CA ALA A 135 -2.76 17.46 6.64
C ALA A 135 -1.25 17.81 6.73
N ARG A 136 -0.56 17.42 7.82
CA ARG A 136 0.89 17.59 7.97
C ARG A 136 1.71 16.60 7.14
N HIS A 137 1.12 15.51 6.67
CA HIS A 137 1.80 14.50 5.89
C HIS A 137 1.55 14.74 4.39
N PRO A 138 2.57 14.75 3.51
CA PRO A 138 2.40 15.01 2.07
C PRO A 138 1.38 14.10 1.38
N LEU A 139 1.35 12.82 1.77
CA LEU A 139 0.36 11.86 1.28
C LEU A 139 -1.10 12.26 1.55
N HIS A 140 -1.40 13.02 2.62
CA HIS A 140 -2.75 13.54 2.83
C HIS A 140 -3.11 14.57 1.75
N GLY A 141 -2.19 15.47 1.40
CA GLY A 141 -2.39 16.45 0.33
C GLY A 141 -2.54 15.81 -1.05
N LEU A 142 -1.80 14.73 -1.32
CA LEU A 142 -1.98 13.90 -2.53
C LEU A 142 -3.38 13.28 -2.56
N ALA A 143 -3.77 12.60 -1.48
CA ALA A 143 -5.06 11.93 -1.39
C ALA A 143 -6.25 12.89 -1.42
N ALA A 144 -6.12 14.07 -0.81
CA ALA A 144 -7.17 15.09 -0.76
C ALA A 144 -7.58 15.59 -2.16
N ARG A 145 -6.69 15.56 -3.14
CA ARG A 145 -6.99 15.95 -4.53
C ARG A 145 -7.95 14.98 -5.23
N GLU A 146 -8.04 13.76 -4.73
CA GLU A 146 -8.88 12.69 -5.28
C GLU A 146 -10.23 12.57 -4.56
N ILE A 147 -10.50 13.44 -3.58
CA ILE A 147 -11.73 13.45 -2.79
C ILE A 147 -12.63 14.57 -3.29
N GLU A 148 -13.86 14.23 -3.65
CA GLU A 148 -14.89 15.23 -3.95
C GLU A 148 -15.36 15.93 -2.66
N GLY A 149 -15.39 17.26 -2.68
CA GLY A 149 -15.79 18.08 -1.53
C GLY A 149 -14.67 18.30 -0.51
N LEU A 150 -15.04 18.50 0.75
CA LEU A 150 -14.09 18.79 1.82
C LEU A 150 -13.41 17.49 2.29
N PRO A 151 -12.07 17.34 2.15
CA PRO A 151 -11.38 16.16 2.62
C PRO A 151 -11.43 16.06 4.15
N PRO A 152 -11.52 14.84 4.71
CA PRO A 152 -11.52 14.66 6.16
C PRO A 152 -10.19 15.11 6.77
N HIS A 153 -10.24 15.57 8.02
CA HIS A 153 -9.05 15.98 8.78
C HIS A 153 -8.01 14.86 8.93
N ALA A 154 -8.45 13.61 8.84
CA ALA A 154 -7.57 12.46 8.87
C ALA A 154 -7.98 11.40 7.84
N LEU A 155 -6.95 10.77 7.26
CA LEU A 155 -7.08 9.61 6.39
C LEU A 155 -6.31 8.44 7.00
N VAL A 156 -6.57 7.23 6.53
CA VAL A 156 -5.80 6.04 6.93
C VAL A 156 -5.02 5.52 5.74
N ALA A 157 -3.77 5.15 6.00
CA ALA A 157 -2.89 4.63 4.98
C ALA A 157 -2.14 3.42 5.48
N ARG A 158 -1.71 2.59 4.54
CA ARG A 158 -0.76 1.50 4.78
C ARG A 158 0.47 1.66 3.90
N ARG A 159 1.56 1.04 4.35
CA ARG A 159 2.86 1.07 3.67
C ARG A 159 3.51 -0.29 3.75
N SER A 160 4.33 -0.60 2.75
CA SER A 160 5.26 -1.72 2.79
C SER A 160 6.46 -1.44 1.87
N VAL A 161 7.62 -2.01 2.23
CA VAL A 161 8.79 -2.03 1.37
C VAL A 161 8.89 -3.39 0.68
N PHE A 162 9.12 -3.37 -0.61
CA PHE A 162 9.45 -4.52 -1.45
C PHE A 162 10.95 -4.49 -1.72
N GLU A 163 11.59 -5.64 -1.67
CA GLU A 163 13.01 -5.79 -1.95
C GLU A 163 13.22 -6.84 -3.03
N ARG A 164 14.00 -6.49 -4.04
CA ARG A 164 14.43 -7.42 -5.10
C ARG A 164 15.92 -7.24 -5.34
N HIS A 165 16.70 -8.33 -5.29
CA HIS A 165 18.16 -8.29 -5.47
C HIS A 165 18.86 -7.17 -4.67
N GLY A 166 18.39 -6.92 -3.45
CA GLY A 166 18.94 -5.87 -2.59
C GLY A 166 18.44 -4.45 -2.87
N ALA A 167 17.62 -4.23 -3.89
CA ALA A 167 17.09 -2.92 -4.26
C ALA A 167 15.68 -2.72 -3.67
N PRO A 168 15.45 -1.67 -2.88
CA PRO A 168 14.12 -1.42 -2.31
C PRO A 168 13.20 -0.67 -3.27
N LEU A 169 11.90 -0.92 -3.12
CA LEU A 169 10.80 -0.13 -3.67
C LEU A 169 9.73 -0.05 -2.58
N MET A 170 9.31 1.14 -2.21
CA MET A 170 8.25 1.32 -1.22
C MET A 170 6.94 1.71 -1.88
N VAL A 171 5.84 1.16 -1.36
CA VAL A 171 4.49 1.51 -1.77
C VAL A 171 3.73 1.98 -0.55
N THR A 172 3.09 3.15 -0.68
CA THR A 172 2.27 3.76 0.35
C THR A 172 0.88 4.02 -0.24
N GLU A 173 -0.15 3.47 0.38
CA GLU A 173 -1.52 3.44 -0.13
C GLU A 173 -2.43 4.12 0.89
N CYS A 174 -3.09 5.21 0.49
CA CYS A 174 -4.04 5.96 1.30
C CYS A 174 -5.46 5.62 0.88
N MET A 175 -6.25 5.07 1.80
CA MET A 175 -7.63 4.69 1.56
C MET A 175 -8.53 5.92 1.66
N LEU A 176 -9.34 6.14 0.61
CA LEU A 176 -10.21 7.30 0.47
C LEU A 176 -11.60 7.04 1.08
N PRO A 177 -12.38 8.09 1.42
CA PRO A 177 -13.70 7.94 2.04
C PRO A 177 -14.67 7.05 1.25
N ALA A 178 -14.64 7.13 -0.08
CA ALA A 178 -15.54 6.38 -0.94
C ALA A 178 -15.42 4.85 -0.76
N LEU A 179 -14.20 4.34 -0.49
CA LEU A 179 -14.00 2.93 -0.16
C LEU A 179 -14.80 2.53 1.09
N TRP A 180 -14.74 3.33 2.15
CA TRP A 180 -15.41 3.03 3.41
C TRP A 180 -16.93 3.09 3.28
N THR A 181 -17.44 4.09 2.55
CA THR A 181 -18.86 4.19 2.22
C THR A 181 -19.33 2.96 1.46
N HIS A 182 -18.59 2.56 0.42
CA HIS A 182 -18.93 1.40 -0.39
C HIS A 182 -18.97 0.09 0.44
N LEU A 183 -17.97 -0.15 1.29
CA LEU A 183 -17.92 -1.33 2.16
C LEU A 183 -19.05 -1.35 3.22
N ALA A 184 -19.46 -0.18 3.71
CA ALA A 184 -20.58 -0.06 4.62
C ALA A 184 -21.89 -0.42 3.92
N THR A 185 -22.09 0.02 2.66
CA THR A 185 -23.25 -0.32 1.85
C THR A 185 -23.34 -1.83 1.58
N LEU A 186 -22.23 -2.48 1.22
CA LEU A 186 -22.19 -3.94 1.01
C LEU A 186 -22.53 -4.73 2.28
N SER A 187 -21.97 -4.30 3.42
CA SER A 187 -22.26 -4.89 4.73
C SER A 187 -23.74 -4.72 5.14
N GLY A 188 -24.37 -3.62 4.74
CA GLY A 188 -25.78 -3.35 4.96
C GLY A 188 -26.70 -4.21 4.08
N ALA A 189 -26.38 -4.30 2.79
CA ALA A 189 -27.15 -5.09 1.81
C ALA A 189 -27.09 -6.60 2.12
N SER A 190 -25.94 -7.11 2.55
CA SER A 190 -25.79 -8.52 2.94
C SER A 190 -26.62 -8.90 4.17
N ARG A 191 -27.07 -7.94 5.00
CA ARG A 191 -27.97 -8.20 6.13
C ARG A 191 -29.45 -8.19 5.73
N SER A 192 -29.78 -7.66 4.56
CA SER A 192 -31.15 -7.68 4.01
C SER A 192 -31.40 -8.80 3.00
N ASP A 193 -30.34 -9.38 2.40
CA ASP A 193 -30.42 -10.37 1.31
C ASP A 193 -30.28 -11.84 1.75
N GLU A 194 -30.50 -12.19 3.01
CA GLU A 194 -30.37 -13.57 3.53
C GLU A 194 -31.44 -14.56 2.98
N TRP A 195 -32.16 -14.22 1.90
CA TRP A 195 -33.25 -15.01 1.33
C TRP A 195 -33.13 -15.40 -0.15
N LEU A 196 -32.05 -15.07 -0.87
CA LEU A 196 -31.92 -15.50 -2.27
C LEU A 196 -30.51 -15.99 -2.61
N ALA A 197 -30.38 -17.32 -2.66
CA ALA A 197 -29.18 -18.01 -3.14
C ALA A 197 -28.95 -17.74 -4.64
N HIS A 198 -27.77 -17.24 -5.02
CA HIS A 198 -27.38 -17.04 -6.41
C HIS A 198 -25.97 -17.55 -6.76
N PRO A 199 -25.73 -17.89 -8.05
CA PRO A 199 -24.84 -18.98 -8.45
C PRO A 199 -23.40 -18.53 -8.70
N ARG A 200 -22.49 -19.50 -8.60
CA ARG A 200 -21.04 -19.36 -8.81
C ARG A 200 -20.69 -18.92 -10.23
N VAL A 201 -20.09 -17.74 -10.36
CA VAL A 201 -19.38 -17.29 -11.58
C VAL A 201 -17.94 -17.83 -11.53
N ARG A 202 -17.50 -18.47 -12.63
CA ARG A 202 -16.16 -19.05 -12.78
C ARG A 202 -15.09 -17.99 -13.02
N GLU A 203 -13.97 -18.12 -12.30
CA GLU A 203 -12.76 -17.31 -12.36
C GLU A 203 -11.99 -17.43 -13.69
N HIS A 204 -11.46 -16.29 -14.15
CA HIS A 204 -10.19 -16.26 -14.87
C HIS A 204 -9.30 -15.15 -14.30
N GLY A 205 -8.45 -15.53 -13.34
CA GLY A 205 -7.36 -14.69 -12.81
C GLY A 205 -6.79 -15.31 -11.54
N ARG A 206 -5.63 -15.98 -11.63
CA ARG A 206 -4.97 -16.58 -10.46
C ARG A 206 -4.73 -15.51 -9.38
N PRO A 207 -5.01 -15.80 -8.09
CA PRO A 207 -4.68 -14.90 -6.99
C PRO A 207 -3.17 -14.58 -6.96
N LEU A 208 -2.83 -13.30 -6.97
CA LEU A 208 -1.47 -12.80 -6.82
C LEU A 208 -1.07 -12.81 -5.34
N GLU A 209 -0.79 -14.01 -4.80
CA GLU A 209 -0.41 -14.24 -3.40
C GLU A 209 0.97 -14.90 -3.30
N HIS A 210 2.04 -14.19 -3.67
CA HIS A 210 3.39 -14.76 -3.63
C HIS A 210 4.35 -14.06 -2.65
N THR A 211 4.03 -12.86 -2.16
CA THR A 211 4.89 -12.22 -1.17
C THR A 211 4.49 -12.66 0.24
N ALA A 212 5.15 -13.69 0.76
CA ALA A 212 5.04 -14.04 2.18
C ALA A 212 5.57 -12.86 3.02
N SER A 213 4.69 -12.21 3.78
CA SER A 213 5.08 -11.23 4.80
C SER A 213 5.99 -11.92 5.81
N ARG A 214 7.29 -11.62 5.80
CA ARG A 214 8.24 -12.14 6.79
C ARG A 214 8.63 -11.00 7.71
N ALA A 215 7.96 -10.90 8.85
CA ALA A 215 8.37 -10.05 9.96
C ALA A 215 9.49 -10.76 10.75
N HIS A 216 10.57 -10.06 11.08
CA HIS A 216 11.48 -10.52 12.11
C HIS A 216 10.81 -10.37 13.50
N PRO A 217 10.87 -11.37 14.39
CA PRO A 217 10.64 -11.12 15.80
C PRO A 217 11.76 -10.21 16.30
N ALA A 218 11.39 -9.12 16.97
CA ALA A 218 12.33 -8.23 17.63
C ALA A 218 13.24 -9.06 18.55
N MET A 219 14.54 -9.02 18.29
CA MET A 219 15.55 -9.60 19.16
C MET A 219 15.48 -8.84 20.49
N ARG A 220 14.91 -9.48 21.53
CA ARG A 220 15.02 -8.98 22.90
C ARG A 220 16.50 -8.93 23.23
N ALA A 221 16.99 -7.75 23.59
CA ALA A 221 18.30 -7.61 24.21
C ALA A 221 18.27 -8.42 25.51
N SER A 222 19.01 -9.53 25.52
CA SER A 222 19.40 -10.20 26.75
C SER A 222 20.47 -9.33 27.39
N ASP A 223 20.07 -8.57 28.41
CA ASP A 223 21.00 -7.91 29.31
C ASP A 223 21.35 -8.92 30.40
N GLU A 224 22.43 -9.66 30.19
CA GLU A 224 23.01 -10.57 31.17
C GLU A 224 24.53 -10.35 31.12
N GLY A 225 25.03 -9.66 32.14
CA GLY A 225 26.44 -9.30 32.24
C GLY A 225 26.77 -8.82 33.65
N SER A 226 26.83 -9.77 34.59
CA SER A 226 27.35 -9.62 35.95
C SER A 226 28.70 -8.88 35.99
N ARG A 227 28.81 -7.91 36.91
CA ARG A 227 29.84 -7.85 37.96
C ARG A 227 29.26 -7.21 39.21
#